data_AF-A0A2T1CII0-F1
#
_entry.id   AF-A0A2T1CII0-F1
#
_cell.length_a   1.000
_cell.length_b   1.000
_cell.length_c   1.000
_cell.angle_alpha   90.00
_cell.angle_beta   90.00
_cell.angle_gamma   90.00
#
_symmetry.space_group_name_H-M   'P 1'
#
loop_
_entity.id
_entity.type
_entity.pdbx_description
1 polymer ?
#
loop_
_entity_poly.entity_id
_entity_poly.type
_entity_poly.pdbx_seq_one_letter_code
_entity_poly.pdbx_strand_id
1 'polypeptide(L)' 'MAGQLLLVDDEPGLREAVKAYLEDEGFTVHV' A
#
# COMPACT_ATOMS: atom_id res chain seq x y z
N MET A 1 -5.49 -10.28 -12.09
CA MET A 1 -5.06 -10.88 -10.81
C MET A 1 -4.48 -9.75 -9.98
N ALA A 2 -5.07 -9.43 -8.83
CA ALA A 2 -4.51 -8.41 -7.94
C ALA A 2 -3.18 -8.90 -7.36
N GLY A 3 -2.10 -8.13 -7.53
CA GLY A 3 -0.80 -8.43 -6.94
C GLY A 3 -0.79 -8.14 -5.44
N GLN A 4 -0.09 -8.95 -4.66
CA GLN A 4 0.16 -8.68 -3.24
C GLN A 4 1.47 -7.90 -3.10
N LEU A 5 1.44 -6.79 -2.36
CA LEU A 5 2.58 -5.91 -2.13
C LEU A 5 2.82 -5.74 -0.62
N LEU A 6 4.08 -5.70 -0.21
CA LEU A 6 4.49 -5.33 1.14
C LEU A 6 5.06 -3.91 1.10
N LEU A 7 4.41 -2.99 1.79
CA LEU A 7 4.80 -1.60 1.90
C LEU A 7 5.56 -1.38 3.20
N VAL A 8 6.88 -1.24 3.10
CA VAL A 8 7.76 -0.96 4.24
C VAL A 8 8.21 0.50 4.17
N ASP A 9 7.87 1.26 5.20
CA ASP A 9 8.22 2.68 5.35
C ASP A 9 8.42 2.97 6.84
N ASP A 10 9.19 3.98 7.23
CA ASP A 10 9.37 4.39 8.63
C ASP A 10 8.38 5.48 9.04
N GLU A 11 7.79 6.20 8.08
CA GLU A 11 6.85 7.29 8.30
C GLU A 11 5.39 6.82 8.14
N PRO A 12 4.56 6.88 9.20
CA PRO A 12 3.18 6.40 9.13
C PRO A 12 2.31 7.20 8.15
N GLY A 13 2.56 8.50 7.98
CA GLY A 13 1.79 9.33 7.04
C GLY A 13 1.98 8.92 5.58
N LEU A 14 3.23 8.63 5.18
CA LEU A 14 3.55 8.22 3.83
C LEU A 14 3.02 6.82 3.52
N ARG A 15 3.19 5.89 4.47
CA ARG A 15 2.65 4.53 4.38
C ARG A 15 1.14 4.52 4.12
N GLU A 16 0.35 5.27 4.89
CA GLU A 16 -1.11 5.29 4.73
C GLU A 16 -1.53 5.90 3.38
N ALA A 17 -0.85 6.96 2.94
CA ALA A 17 -1.13 7.59 1.65
C ALA A 17 -0.86 6.64 0.47
N VAL A 18 0.28 5.95 0.49
CA VAL A 18 0.68 5.01 -0.57
C VAL A 18 -0.19 3.74 -0.55
N LYS A 19 -0.56 3.25 0.63
CA LYS A 19 -1.50 2.14 0.78
C LYS A 19 -2.84 2.46 0.11
N ALA A 20 -3.44 3.60 0.43
CA ALA A 20 -4.75 3.99 -0.14
C ALA A 20 -4.69 4.11 -1.67
N TYR A 21 -3.62 4.67 -2.21
CA TYR A 21 -3.41 4.78 -3.66
C TYR A 21 -3.32 3.41 -4.34
N LEU A 22 -2.52 2.49 -3.78
CA LEU A 22 -2.33 1.15 -4.35
C LEU A 22 -3.57 0.26 -4.21
N GLU A 23 -4.33 0.41 -3.13
CA GLU A 23 -5.61 -0.30 -2.96
C GLU A 23 -6.67 0.19 -3.96
N ASP A 24 -6.70 1.48 -4.30
CA ASP A 24 -7.59 2.05 -5.33
C ASP A 24 -7.24 1.55 -6.75
N GLU A 25 -5.95 1.35 -7.02
CA GLU A 25 -5.45 0.72 -8.27
C GLU A 25 -5.72 -0.81 -8.33
N GLY A 26 -6.32 -1.38 -7.28
CA GLY A 26 -6.73 -2.79 -7.23
C GLY A 26 -5.66 -3.75 -6.73
N PHE A 27 -4.64 -3.27 -6.03
CA PHE A 27 -3.65 -4.10 -5.36
C PHE A 27 -4.05 -4.44 -3.92
N THR A 28 -3.52 -5.55 -3.40
CA THR A 28 -3.64 -5.88 -1.98
C THR A 28 -2.34 -5.50 -1.27
N VAL A 29 -2.40 -4.52 -0.38
CA VAL A 29 -1.23 -3.97 0.31
C VAL A 29 -1.17 -4.47 1.75
N HIS A 30 -0.02 -5.00 2.13
CA HIS A 30 0.36 -5.33 3.50
C HIS A 30 1.34 -4.28 4.03
N VAL A 31 1.24 -3.96 5.30
CA VAL A 31 2.08 -2.96 6.00
C VAL A 31 2.81 -3.59 7.18
#